data_AF-A0A7I0KDC9-F1
#
_entry.id   AF-A0A7I0KDC9-F1
#
_cell.length_a   1.000
_cell.length_b   1.000
_cell.length_c   1.000
_cell.angle_alpha   90.00
_cell.angle_beta   90.00
_cell.angle_gamma   90.00
#
_symmetry.space_group_name_H-M   'P 1'
#
loop_
_entity.id
_entity.type
_entity.pdbx_description
1 polymer ?
#
loop_
_entity_poly.entity_id
_entity_poly.type
_entity_poly.pdbx_seq_one_letter_code
_entity_poly.pdbx_strand_id
1 'polypeptide(L)'
;MVAGDVKISELRQLTNSLFDGLEDQGIDSIHVAQSQYWKVYFTDAFQAETPTCVMGDVYDDLNDVRAEVDKAREDETISWHAFMHLAGLINLVAYAAENGELVKSAAMEARQ
;
A
#
# COMPACT_ATOMS: atom_id res chain seq x y z
N MET A 1 -24.52 16.75 -4.06
CA MET A 1 -23.46 15.92 -3.44
C MET A 1 -23.59 16.10 -1.95
N VAL A 2 -23.71 15.01 -1.19
CA VAL A 2 -23.64 15.10 0.28
C VAL A 2 -22.15 15.24 0.60
N ALA A 3 -21.75 16.42 1.07
CA ALA A 3 -20.41 16.59 1.62
C ALA A 3 -20.35 15.81 2.94
N GLY A 4 -19.38 14.91 3.06
CA GLY A 4 -19.13 14.12 4.25
C GLY A 4 -17.64 14.02 4.49
N ASP A 5 -17.24 14.09 5.75
CA ASP A 5 -15.85 13.96 6.15
C ASP A 5 -15.51 12.48 6.39
N VAL A 6 -14.37 12.04 5.89
CA VAL A 6 -13.78 10.75 6.25
C VAL A 6 -12.77 10.99 7.36
N LYS A 7 -12.95 10.35 8.52
CA LYS A 7 -12.05 10.54 9.66
C LYS A 7 -10.75 9.78 9.45
N ILE A 8 -9.61 10.44 9.66
CA ILE A 8 -8.28 9.78 9.61
C ILE A 8 -8.19 8.62 10.61
N SER A 9 -8.82 8.74 11.78
CA SER A 9 -8.87 7.67 12.78
C SER A 9 -9.63 6.44 12.29
N GLU A 10 -10.68 6.65 11.50
CA GLU A 10 -11.48 5.57 10.91
C GLU A 10 -10.67 4.85 9.82
N LEU A 11 -10.01 5.60 8.93
CA LEU A 11 -9.11 5.01 7.92
C LEU A 11 -8.02 4.16 8.58
N ARG A 12 -7.36 4.68 9.62
CA ARG A 12 -6.37 3.93 10.38
C ARG A 12 -6.95 2.63 10.96
N GLN A 13 -8.12 2.71 11.59
CA GLN A 13 -8.75 1.54 12.20
C GLN A 13 -9.08 0.47 11.15
N LEU A 14 -9.68 0.87 10.02
CA LEU A 14 -10.03 -0.05 8.94
C LEU A 14 -8.79 -0.71 8.34
N THR A 15 -7.74 0.08 8.06
CA THR A 15 -6.47 -0.44 7.54
C THR A 15 -5.83 -1.44 8.50
N ASN A 16 -5.78 -1.11 9.80
CA ASN A 16 -5.25 -2.03 10.81
C ASN A 16 -6.07 -3.32 10.86
N SER A 17 -7.40 -3.25 10.89
CA SER A 17 -8.25 -4.45 10.93
C SER A 17 -8.08 -5.35 9.69
N LEU A 18 -7.77 -4.79 8.53
CA LEU A 18 -7.43 -5.58 7.34
C LEU A 18 -6.10 -6.32 7.51
N PHE A 19 -5.07 -5.65 8.03
CA PHE A 19 -3.77 -6.28 8.28
C PHE A 19 -3.82 -7.29 9.43
N ASP A 20 -4.47 -6.97 10.54
CA ASP A 20 -4.72 -7.88 11.67
C ASP A 20 -5.38 -9.18 11.16
N GLY A 21 -6.36 -9.05 10.25
CA GLY A 21 -7.02 -10.21 9.64
C GLY A 21 -6.13 -11.07 8.77
N LEU A 22 -5.08 -10.52 8.14
CA LEU A 22 -4.07 -11.28 7.40
C LEU A 22 -3.12 -12.00 8.37
N GLU A 23 -2.66 -11.29 9.40
CA GLU A 23 -1.76 -11.84 10.42
C GLU A 23 -2.42 -12.98 11.20
N ASP A 24 -3.70 -12.85 11.57
CA ASP A 24 -4.51 -13.89 12.21
C ASP A 24 -4.64 -15.16 11.35
N GLN A 25 -4.53 -15.03 10.03
CA GLN A 25 -4.53 -16.16 9.09
C GLN A 25 -3.14 -16.79 8.91
N GLY A 26 -2.11 -16.23 9.55
CA GLY A 26 -0.71 -16.64 9.46
C GLY A 26 0.03 -16.06 8.24
N ILE A 27 -0.45 -14.97 7.67
CA ILE A 27 0.18 -14.26 6.55
C ILE A 27 0.98 -13.10 7.15
N ASP A 28 2.32 -13.18 7.11
CA ASP A 28 3.22 -12.13 7.62
C ASP A 28 4.02 -11.42 6.51
N SER A 29 3.90 -11.89 5.27
CA SER A 29 4.65 -11.40 4.12
C SER A 29 3.90 -11.64 2.81
N ILE A 30 4.18 -10.79 1.83
CA ILE A 30 3.65 -10.88 0.47
C ILE A 30 4.80 -11.18 -0.47
N HIS A 31 4.65 -12.20 -1.31
CA HIS A 31 5.64 -12.51 -2.33
C HIS A 31 5.55 -11.50 -3.48
N VAL A 32 6.67 -10.89 -3.85
CA VAL A 32 6.75 -9.93 -4.95
C VAL A 32 7.46 -10.59 -6.13
N ALA A 33 6.67 -11.18 -7.03
CA ALA A 33 7.20 -11.83 -8.24
C ALA A 33 7.73 -10.80 -9.27
N GLN A 34 7.08 -9.64 -9.36
CA GLN A 34 7.46 -8.49 -10.17
C GLN A 34 7.28 -7.22 -9.34
N SER A 35 8.32 -6.40 -9.25
CA SER A 35 8.26 -5.18 -8.44
C SER A 35 7.65 -4.00 -9.18
N GLN A 36 7.77 -3.94 -10.51
CA GLN A 36 7.21 -2.83 -11.30
C GLN A 36 5.71 -3.01 -11.53
N TYR A 37 4.95 -1.93 -11.37
CA TYR A 37 3.50 -1.90 -11.62
C TYR A 37 3.07 -0.58 -12.25
N TRP A 38 1.94 -0.60 -12.98
CA TRP A 38 1.35 0.61 -13.55
C TRP A 38 0.53 1.34 -12.48
N LYS A 39 0.71 2.66 -12.39
CA LYS A 39 -0.09 3.57 -11.57
C LYS A 39 -0.44 4.83 -12.36
N VAL A 40 -1.38 5.62 -11.85
CA VAL A 40 -1.72 6.94 -12.39
C VAL A 40 -1.17 8.02 -11.47
N TYR A 41 -0.98 9.23 -11.99
CA TYR A 41 -0.62 10.36 -11.13
C TYR A 41 -1.77 10.70 -10.16
N PHE A 42 -1.41 11.12 -8.95
CA PHE A 42 -2.38 11.53 -7.91
C PHE A 42 -3.35 12.60 -8.40
N THR A 43 -2.82 13.58 -9.14
CA THR A 43 -3.59 14.68 -9.71
C THR A 43 -4.68 14.18 -10.64
N ASP A 44 -4.41 13.09 -11.36
CA ASP A 44 -5.30 12.53 -12.37
C ASP A 44 -6.33 11.58 -11.73
N ALA A 45 -6.01 11.00 -10.56
CA ALA A 45 -6.86 10.01 -9.88
C ALA A 45 -8.24 10.55 -9.45
N PHE A 46 -8.38 11.88 -9.34
CA PHE A 46 -9.63 12.56 -8.97
C PHE A 46 -10.19 13.43 -10.11
N GLN A 47 -9.70 13.25 -11.32
CA GLN A 47 -10.15 13.96 -12.52
C GLN A 47 -11.04 13.07 -13.39
N ALA A 48 -11.81 13.70 -14.28
CA ALA A 48 -12.73 13.00 -15.17
C ALA A 48 -12.09 12.59 -16.50
N GLU A 49 -10.98 13.22 -16.89
CA GLU A 49 -10.23 12.87 -18.11
C GLU A 49 -9.49 11.53 -17.99
N THR A 50 -9.09 10.97 -19.14
CA THR A 50 -8.24 9.78 -19.18
C THR A 50 -6.89 10.08 -18.51
N PRO A 51 -6.50 9.32 -17.46
CA PRO A 51 -5.28 9.60 -16.72
C PRO A 51 -4.02 9.18 -17.50
N THR A 52 -2.89 9.78 -17.14
CA THR A 52 -1.59 9.31 -17.66
C THR A 52 -1.10 8.13 -16.81
N CYS A 53 -0.84 7.00 -17.46
CA CYS A 53 -0.21 5.85 -16.81
C CYS A 53 1.30 6.03 -16.70
N VAL A 54 1.83 5.74 -15.53
CA VAL A 54 3.26 5.72 -15.21
C VAL A 54 3.61 4.43 -14.47
N MET A 55 4.90 4.13 -14.40
CA MET A 55 5.38 2.93 -13.73
C MET A 55 5.91 3.29 -12.34
N GLY A 56 5.51 2.53 -11.32
CA GLY A 56 6.10 2.53 -9.99
C GLY A 56 6.87 1.23 -9.74
N ASP A 57 7.52 1.14 -8.58
CA ASP A 57 8.21 -0.06 -8.12
C ASP A 57 7.92 -0.28 -6.63
N VAL A 58 7.51 -1.50 -6.26
CA VAL A 58 7.16 -1.91 -4.90
C VAL A 58 8.32 -1.70 -3.91
N TYR A 59 9.55 -1.99 -4.33
CA TYR A 59 10.70 -1.87 -3.44
C TYR A 59 11.11 -0.42 -3.22
N ASP A 60 10.98 0.42 -4.26
CA ASP A 60 11.12 1.88 -4.12
C ASP A 60 10.05 2.41 -3.15
N ASP A 61 8.78 2.03 -3.35
CA ASP A 61 7.69 2.43 -2.46
C ASP A 61 7.96 2.03 -0.99
N LEU A 62 8.45 0.81 -0.75
CA LEU A 62 8.78 0.34 0.60
C LEU A 62 9.93 1.12 1.23
N ASN A 63 10.98 1.41 0.45
CA ASN A 63 12.15 2.14 0.91
C ASN A 63 11.81 3.60 1.21
N ASP A 64 11.00 4.24 0.36
CA ASP A 64 10.62 5.64 0.49
C ASP A 64 9.68 5.84 1.69
N VAL A 65 8.65 4.99 1.88
CA VAL A 65 7.82 5.05 3.10
C VAL A 65 8.67 4.93 4.37
N ARG A 66 9.63 3.99 4.41
CA ARG A 66 10.53 3.83 5.57
C ARG A 66 11.40 5.06 5.81
N ALA A 67 11.86 5.72 4.75
CA ALA A 67 12.72 6.90 4.85
C ALA A 67 11.96 8.18 5.22
N GLU A 68 10.66 8.21 4.99
CA GLU A 68 9.84 9.43 5.04
C GLU A 68 8.82 9.47 6.18
N VAL A 69 8.37 8.33 6.71
CA VAL A 69 7.26 8.26 7.68
C VAL A 69 7.44 9.15 8.92
N ASP A 70 8.67 9.30 9.42
CA ASP A 70 8.94 10.15 10.57
C ASP A 70 9.01 11.64 10.19
N LYS A 71 9.51 11.94 8.99
CA LYS A 71 9.64 13.30 8.45
C LYS A 71 8.30 13.87 7.99
N ALA A 72 7.37 13.01 7.58
CA ALA A 72 6.03 13.36 7.12
C ALA A 72 5.19 14.15 8.14
N ARG A 73 5.58 14.15 9.42
CA ARG A 73 4.90 14.93 10.48
C ARG A 73 5.20 16.42 10.41
N GLU A 74 6.30 16.80 9.77
CA GLU A 74 6.85 18.15 9.78
C GLU A 74 6.75 18.82 8.40
N ASP A 75 6.50 18.04 7.34
CA ASP A 75 6.43 18.52 5.95
C ASP A 75 5.28 17.85 5.20
N GLU A 76 4.32 18.65 4.73
CA GLU A 76 3.15 18.20 3.97
C GLU A 76 3.53 17.60 2.61
N THR A 77 4.61 18.06 1.97
CA THR A 77 5.11 17.49 0.71
C THR A 77 5.62 16.07 0.96
N ILE A 78 6.37 15.86 2.04
CA ILE A 78 6.84 14.53 2.42
C ILE A 78 5.66 13.65 2.84
N SER A 79 4.67 14.21 3.55
CA SER A 79 3.45 13.48 3.90
C SER A 79 2.71 12.97 2.66
N TRP A 80 2.48 13.84 1.68
CA TRP A 80 1.88 13.48 0.40
C TRP A 80 2.68 12.39 -0.31
N HIS A 81 4.00 12.54 -0.40
CA HIS A 81 4.88 11.60 -1.08
C HIS A 81 4.85 10.21 -0.41
N ALA A 82 4.98 10.16 0.91
CA ALA A 82 4.89 8.92 1.69
C ALA A 82 3.53 8.23 1.52
N PHE A 83 2.42 8.97 1.47
CA PHE A 83 1.10 8.39 1.21
C PHE A 83 0.96 7.83 -0.20
N MET A 84 1.61 8.41 -1.20
CA MET A 84 1.63 7.89 -2.57
C MET A 84 2.34 6.53 -2.65
N HIS A 85 3.46 6.39 -1.95
CA HIS A 85 4.16 5.12 -1.85
C HIS A 85 3.37 4.09 -1.05
N LEU A 86 2.77 4.49 0.07
CA LEU A 86 1.90 3.61 0.85
C LEU A 86 0.72 3.09 0.01
N ALA A 87 0.09 3.93 -0.81
CA ALA A 87 -0.98 3.50 -1.71
C ALA A 87 -0.51 2.41 -2.70
N GLY A 88 0.73 2.51 -3.20
CA GLY A 88 1.37 1.46 -3.99
C GLY A 88 1.47 0.12 -3.26
N LEU A 89 1.90 0.16 -2.00
CA LEU A 89 1.98 -1.04 -1.15
C LEU A 89 0.60 -1.64 -0.85
N ILE A 90 -0.43 -0.81 -0.64
CA ILE A 90 -1.82 -1.29 -0.48
C ILE A 90 -2.32 -1.96 -1.76
N ASN A 91 -1.99 -1.42 -2.94
CA ASN A 91 -2.33 -2.06 -4.21
C ASN A 91 -1.64 -3.42 -4.38
N LEU A 92 -0.39 -3.57 -3.92
CA LEU A 92 0.29 -4.87 -3.89
C LEU A 92 -0.49 -5.89 -3.03
N VAL A 93 -0.93 -5.50 -1.83
CA VAL A 93 -1.73 -6.37 -0.94
C VAL A 93 -3.03 -6.80 -1.65
N ALA A 94 -3.72 -5.86 -2.29
CA ALA A 94 -4.95 -6.15 -3.03
C ALA A 94 -4.71 -7.07 -4.23
N TYR A 95 -3.63 -6.82 -4.99
CA TYR A 95 -3.22 -7.67 -6.11
C TYR A 95 -2.91 -9.10 -5.65
N ALA A 96 -2.15 -9.26 -4.56
CA ALA A 96 -1.84 -10.56 -4.00
C ALA A 96 -3.12 -11.30 -3.56
N ALA A 97 -4.08 -10.59 -2.96
CA ALA A 97 -5.38 -11.15 -2.58
C ALA A 97 -6.18 -11.62 -3.81
N GLU A 98 -6.24 -10.80 -4.87
CA GLU A 98 -6.95 -11.13 -6.12
C GLU A 98 -6.36 -12.36 -6.82
N ASN A 99 -5.04 -12.53 -6.75
CA ASN A 99 -4.33 -13.63 -7.41
C ASN A 99 -4.15 -14.88 -6.52
N GLY A 100 -4.63 -14.85 -5.28
CA GLY A 100 -4.47 -15.96 -4.33
C GLY A 100 -3.03 -16.15 -3.84
N GLU A 101 -2.23 -15.08 -3.86
CA GLU A 101 -0.80 -15.05 -3.50
C GLU A 101 -0.57 -14.61 -2.04
N LEU A 102 -1.62 -14.52 -1.23
CA LEU A 102 -1.50 -14.35 0.21
C LEU A 102 -1.04 -15.68 0.83
N VAL A 103 0.28 -15.86 0.89
CA VAL A 103 0.92 -17.09 1.35
C VAL A 103 1.06 -17.05 2.86
N LYS A 104 0.63 -18.13 3.53
CA LYS A 104 0.94 -18.32 4.95
C LYS A 104 2.43 -18.54 5.10
N SER A 105 3.02 -17.94 6.13
CA SER A 105 4.39 -18.25 6.54
C SER A 105 4.43 -19.61 7.22
N ALA A 106 4.21 -20.66 6.44
CA ALA A 106 4.51 -22.01 6.84
C ALA A 106 6.03 -22.12 6.97
N ALA A 107 6.52 -21.92 8.19
CA ALA A 107 7.79 -22.40 8.72
C ALA A 107 8.83 -22.77 7.63
N MET A 108 9.68 -21.81 7.26
CA MET A 108 10.98 -22.07 6.66
C MET A 108 11.91 -22.92 7.55
N GLU A 109 11.42 -23.47 8.66
CA GLU A 109 12.14 -24.37 9.57
C GLU A 109 12.09 -25.86 9.16
N ALA A 110 11.33 -26.25 8.12
CA ALA A 110 11.25 -27.66 7.71
C ALA A 110 12.21 -28.08 6.59
N ARG A 111 13.25 -27.30 6.26
CA ARG A 111 14.26 -27.64 5.24
C ARG A 111 15.70 -27.21 5.60
N GLN A 112 16.17 -27.58 6.79
CA GLN A 112 17.59 -27.78 7.06
C GLN A 112 17.84 -29.17 7.64
#